data_AF-A0A9P5CXP1-F1
#
_entry.id   AF-A0A9P5CXP1-F1
#
_cell.length_a   1.000
_cell.length_b   1.000
_cell.length_c   1.000
_cell.angle_alpha   90.00
_cell.angle_beta   90.00
_cell.angle_gamma   90.00
#
_symmetry.space_group_name_H-M   'P 1'
#
loop_
_entity.id
_entity.type
_entity.pdbx_description
1 polymer ?
#
loop_
_entity_poly.entity_id
_entity_poly.type
_entity_poly.pdbx_seq_one_letter_code
_entity_poly.pdbx_strand_id
1 'polypeptide(L)'
;MLAKRMEQKQMKEVMNAYSNVVQRCFEDCIFDFTTKSLTPREVGCTNRCFDKFVKASERVTLRFQEQNAAMAQSGTIPGRG
;
A
#
# COMPACT_ATOMS: atom_id res chain seq x y z
N MET A 1 7.49 -27.15 -4.60
CA MET A 1 7.67 -26.07 -5.60
C MET A 1 6.74 -24.88 -5.39
N LEU A 2 5.46 -25.05 -5.03
CA LEU A 2 4.50 -23.95 -4.83
C LEU A 2 4.87 -23.00 -3.67
N ALA A 3 5.24 -23.53 -2.50
CA ALA A 3 5.61 -22.71 -1.34
C ALA A 3 6.75 -21.72 -1.65
N LYS A 4 7.81 -22.18 -2.31
CA LYS A 4 8.94 -21.34 -2.76
C LYS A 4 8.49 -20.22 -3.71
N ARG A 5 7.55 -20.49 -4.60
CA ARG A 5 6.99 -19.46 -5.50
C ARG A 5 6.13 -18.44 -4.75
N MET A 6 5.38 -18.87 -3.73
CA MET A 6 4.60 -17.98 -2.88
C MET A 6 5.48 -17.07 -2.05
N GLU A 7 6.55 -17.59 -1.46
CA GLU A 7 7.53 -16.80 -0.69
C GLU A 7 8.21 -15.74 -1.56
N GLN A 8 8.65 -16.11 -2.78
CA GLN A 8 9.19 -15.15 -3.75
C GLN A 8 8.19 -14.05 -4.12
N LYS A 9 6.92 -14.42 -4.28
CA LYS A 9 5.84 -13.48 -4.58
C LYS A 9 5.61 -12.52 -3.41
N GLN A 10 5.57 -13.02 -2.18
CA GLN A 10 5.40 -12.21 -0.99
C GLN A 10 6.53 -11.17 -0.85
N MET A 11 7.79 -11.59 -1.04
CA MET A 11 8.92 -10.67 -0.99
C MET A 11 8.82 -9.56 -2.04
N LYS A 12 8.41 -9.91 -3.27
CA LYS A 12 8.20 -8.93 -4.34
C LYS A 12 7.07 -7.95 -4.01
N GLU A 13 5.98 -8.43 -3.43
CA GLU A 13 4.85 -7.59 -3.03
C GLU A 13 5.24 -6.61 -1.92
N VAL A 14 6.05 -7.03 -0.95
CA VAL A 14 6.58 -6.15 0.10
C VAL A 14 7.46 -5.04 -0.50
N MET A 15 8.35 -5.38 -1.42
CA MET A 15 9.22 -4.38 -2.06
C MET A 15 8.44 -3.38 -2.94
N ASN A 16 7.38 -3.85 -3.60
CA ASN A 16 6.48 -2.97 -4.34
C ASN A 16 5.73 -2.03 -3.39
N ALA A 17 5.19 -2.54 -2.28
CA ALA A 17 4.52 -1.72 -1.28
C ALA A 17 5.47 -0.66 -0.71
N TYR A 18 6.70 -1.04 -0.36
CA TYR A 18 7.74 -0.12 0.10
C TYR A 18 7.99 1.01 -0.92
N SER A 19 8.22 0.65 -2.19
CA SER A 19 8.50 1.62 -3.25
C SER A 19 7.34 2.60 -3.46
N ASN A 20 6.11 2.10 -3.43
CA ASN A 20 4.91 2.94 -3.57
C ASN A 20 4.77 3.95 -2.42
N VAL A 21 5.03 3.52 -1.18
CA VAL A 21 4.96 4.42 -0.02
C VAL A 21 6.06 5.48 -0.07
N VAL A 22 7.28 5.08 -0.40
CA VAL A 22 8.41 6.01 -0.54
C VAL A 22 8.11 7.05 -1.61
N GLN A 23 7.69 6.63 -2.81
CA GLN A 23 7.35 7.56 -3.89
C GLN A 23 6.23 8.51 -3.47
N ARG A 24 5.14 7.97 -2.90
CA ARG A 24 3.99 8.78 -2.51
C ARG A 24 4.35 9.83 -1.45
N CYS A 25 5.06 9.43 -0.41
CA CYS A 25 5.45 10.35 0.64
C CYS A 25 6.52 11.34 0.16
N PHE A 26 7.37 10.95 -0.79
CA PHE A 26 8.28 11.89 -1.43
C PHE A 26 7.52 12.99 -2.17
N GLU A 27 6.58 12.62 -3.05
CA GLU A 27 5.77 13.56 -3.83
C GLU A 27 4.89 14.47 -2.96
N ASP A 28 4.32 13.94 -1.88
CA ASP A 28 3.39 14.70 -1.00
C ASP A 28 4.11 15.58 0.04
N CYS A 29 5.32 15.18 0.50
CA CYS A 29 5.96 15.78 1.66
C CYS A 29 7.30 16.45 1.41
N ILE A 30 8.01 16.16 0.32
CA ILE A 30 9.32 16.77 0.04
C ILE A 30 9.13 17.91 -0.94
N PHE A 31 9.21 19.14 -0.43
CA PHE A 31 8.87 20.35 -1.17
C PHE A 31 9.96 21.42 -1.10
N ASP A 32 10.95 21.27 -0.23
CA ASP A 32 12.10 22.18 -0.14
C ASP A 32 13.36 21.52 -0.74
N PHE A 33 13.83 22.09 -1.84
CA PHE A 33 15.01 21.61 -2.57
C PHE A 33 16.24 22.52 -2.40
N THR A 34 16.23 23.40 -1.39
CA THR A 34 17.35 24.32 -1.12
C THR A 34 18.47 23.69 -0.29
N THR A 35 18.23 22.53 0.33
CA THR A 35 19.22 21.80 1.13
C THR A 35 19.24 20.30 0.79
N LYS A 36 20.32 19.61 1.17
CA LYS A 36 20.45 18.16 0.97
C LYS A 36 19.76 17.32 2.04
N SER A 37 19.27 17.94 3.11
CA SER A 37 18.71 17.26 4.28
C SER A 37 17.24 17.60 4.40
N LEU A 38 16.44 16.66 4.90
CA LEU A 38 15.03 16.94 5.16
C LEU A 38 14.89 17.97 6.27
N THR A 39 14.03 18.95 6.04
CA THR A 39 13.66 19.91 7.09
C THR A 39 12.82 19.21 8.17
N PRO A 40 12.76 19.75 9.41
CA PRO A 40 11.91 19.19 10.45
C PRO A 40 10.43 19.06 10.05
N ARG A 41 9.95 19.96 9.19
CA ARG A 41 8.58 19.94 8.67
C ARG A 41 8.36 18.77 7.71
N GLU A 42 9.31 18.53 6.80
CA GLU A 42 9.26 17.40 5.86
C GLU A 42 9.37 16.06 6.59
N VAL A 43 10.27 15.94 7.57
CA VAL A 43 10.36 14.74 8.44
C VAL A 43 9.03 14.47 9.14
N GLY A 44 8.43 15.50 9.73
CA GLY A 44 7.12 15.39 10.38
C GLY A 44 5.99 15.03 9.42
N CYS A 45 6.04 15.50 8.16
CA CYS A 45 5.08 15.14 7.12
C CYS A 45 5.25 13.67 6.70
N THR A 46 6.48 13.24 6.40
CA THR A 46 6.78 11.87 5.93
C THR A 46 6.33 10.82 6.94
N ASN A 47 6.57 11.04 8.24
CA ASN A 47 6.10 10.13 9.29
C ASN A 47 4.56 9.99 9.30
N ARG A 48 3.84 11.12 9.22
CA ARG A 48 2.37 11.11 9.16
C ARG A 48 1.86 10.51 7.86
N CYS A 49 2.56 10.71 6.74
CA CYS A 49 2.23 10.13 5.45
C CYS A 49 2.30 8.60 5.52
N PHE A 50 3.40 8.06 6.06
CA PHE A 50 3.56 6.62 6.27
C PHE A 50 2.43 6.04 7.13
N ASP A 51 2.18 6.62 8.31
CA ASP A 51 1.13 6.16 9.23
C ASP A 51 -0.25 6.17 8.57
N LYS A 52 -0.57 7.24 7.82
CA LYS A 52 -1.83 7.36 7.09
C LYS A 52 -1.94 6.32 6.00
N PHE A 53 -0.86 6.11 5.23
CA PHE A 53 -0.87 5.13 4.14
C PHE A 53 -1.13 3.72 4.65
N VAL A 54 -0.44 3.29 5.71
CA VAL A 54 -0.60 1.95 6.28
C VAL A 54 -2.03 1.76 6.81
N LYS A 55 -2.52 2.69 7.64
CA LYS A 55 -3.89 2.63 8.18
C LYS A 55 -4.96 2.68 7.08
N ALA A 56 -4.73 3.47 6.02
CA ALA A 56 -5.62 3.51 4.88
C ALA A 56 -5.61 2.18 4.12
N SER A 57 -4.43 1.59 3.89
CA SER A 57 -4.28 0.29 3.23
C SER A 57 -4.97 -0.84 4.00
N GLU A 58 -4.84 -0.86 5.32
CA GLU A 58 -5.55 -1.80 6.21
C GLU A 58 -7.07 -1.62 6.08
N ARG A 59 -7.56 -0.38 6.16
CA ARG A 59 -8.99 -0.09 6.04
C ARG A 59 -9.56 -0.52 4.68
N VAL A 60 -8.86 -0.22 3.59
CA VAL A 60 -9.24 -0.65 2.24
C VAL A 60 -9.26 -2.17 2.15
N THR A 61 -8.27 -2.84 2.72
CA THR A 61 -8.21 -4.31 2.77
C THR A 61 -9.41 -4.90 3.49
N LEU A 62 -9.79 -4.34 4.65
CA LEU A 62 -10.98 -4.79 5.39
C LEU A 62 -12.26 -4.64 4.56
N ARG A 63 -12.47 -3.47 3.93
CA ARG A 63 -13.64 -3.26 3.07
C ARG A 63 -13.64 -4.18 1.84
N PHE A 64 -12.47 -4.42 1.26
CA PHE A 64 -12.33 -5.34 0.12
C PHE A 64 -12.71 -6.77 0.50
N GLN A 65 -12.29 -7.25 1.68
CA GLN A 65 -12.66 -8.58 2.18
C GLN A 65 -14.17 -8.70 2.41
N GLU A 66 -14.82 -7.68 2.98
CA GLU A 66 -16.28 -7.65 3.14
C GLU A 66 -17.01 -7.78 1.79
N GLN A 67 -16.58 -7.01 0.79
CA GLN A 67 -17.17 -7.04 -0.55
C GLN A 67 -16.92 -8.37 -1.27
N ASN A 68 -15.72 -8.94 -1.15
CA ASN A 68 -15.37 -10.22 -1.74
C ASN A 68 -16.22 -11.36 -1.13
N ALA A 69 -16.46 -11.34 0.18
CA ALA A 69 -17.35 -12.30 0.84
C ALA A 69 -18.82 -12.14 0.39
N ALA A 70 -19.30 -10.91 0.22
CA ALA A 70 -20.64 -10.65 -0.29
C ALA A 70 -20.82 -11.16 -1.74
N MET A 71 -19.84 -10.93 -2.62
CA MET A 71 -19.85 -11.41 -4.00
C MET A 71 -19.82 -12.94 -4.10
N ALA A 72 -19.08 -13.61 -3.22
CA ALA A 72 -19.07 -15.08 -3.16
C ALA A 72 -20.44 -15.66 -2.75
N GLN A 73 -21.21 -14.94 -1.93
CA GLN A 73 -22.54 -15.35 -1.48
C GLN A 73 -23.64 -15.02 -2.50
N SER A 74 -23.49 -13.95 -3.29
CA SER A 74 -24.49 -13.53 -4.27
C SER A 74 -24.53 -14.37 -5.56
N GLY A 75 -23.67 -15.39 -5.71
CA GLY A 75 -23.66 -16.31 -6.86
C GLY A 75 -23.29 -15.67 -8.20
N THR A 76 -23.00 -14.37 -8.24
CA THR A 76 -22.58 -13.63 -9.44
C THR A 76 -21.08 -13.77 -9.63
N ILE A 77 -20.64 -14.92 -10.13
CA ILE A 77 -19.32 -15.04 -10.78
C ILE A 77 -19.51 -14.60 -12.23
N PRO A 78 -19.00 -13.43 -12.67
CA PRO A 78 -18.99 -13.10 -14.09
C PRO A 78 -17.92 -13.98 -14.74
N GLY A 79 -18.34 -14.94 -15.58
CA GLY A 79 -17.41 -15.76 -16.36
C GLY A 79 -17.71 -17.26 -16.46
N ARG A 80 -18.90 -17.73 -16.09
CA ARG A 80 -19.34 -19.09 -16.42
C ARG A 80 -20.58 -19.04 -17.32
N GLY A 81 -20.32 -18.80 -18.61
CA GLY A 81 -21.21 -18.95 -19.75
C GLY A 81 -20.42 -19.52 -20.91
#